data_AF-A0AAV7M739-F1
#
_entry.id   AF-A0AAV7M739-F1
#
_cell.length_a   1.000
_cell.length_b   1.000
_cell.length_c   1.000
_cell.angle_alpha   90.00
_cell.angle_beta   90.00
_cell.angle_gamma   90.00
#
_symmetry.space_group_name_H-M   'P 1'
#
loop_
_entity.id
_entity.type
_entity.pdbx_description
1 polymer ?
#
loop_
_entity_poly.entity_id
_entity_poly.type
_entity_poly.pdbx_seq_one_letter_code
_entity_poly.pdbx_strand_id
1 'polypeptide(L)'
;MLTTHNQTRQILQAAVKQGPFQLDQHDIRITADYSKETNDRRKAFLALRPRLRQLEIKYGLFDPARMWVTKNGVSKDFYNPEELQLFLDSFQPQSMDSTSTSGSHDNGGDNEGNLSPGQEKTDTAL
;
A
#
# COMPACT_ATOMS: atom_id res chain seq x y z
N MET A 1 19.08 -35.23 -5.95
CA MET A 1 17.62 -35.27 -6.19
C MET A 1 17.10 -33.83 -6.18
N LEU A 2 16.66 -33.30 -7.32
CA LEU A 2 16.07 -31.96 -7.44
C LEU A 2 14.54 -32.11 -7.49
N THR A 3 13.87 -31.99 -6.35
CA THR A 3 12.39 -32.07 -6.27
C THR A 3 11.79 -30.98 -5.37
N THR A 4 12.51 -29.88 -5.16
CA THR A 4 12.21 -28.91 -4.10
C THR A 4 11.17 -27.86 -4.51
N HIS A 5 11.24 -27.32 -5.73
CA HIS A 5 10.44 -26.14 -6.10
C HIS A 5 8.92 -26.41 -6.16
N ASN A 6 8.52 -27.59 -6.67
CA ASN A 6 7.10 -27.93 -6.78
C ASN A 6 6.47 -28.25 -5.42
N GLN A 7 7.21 -28.92 -4.52
CA GLN A 7 6.77 -29.22 -3.16
C GLN A 7 6.58 -27.95 -2.34
N THR A 8 7.55 -27.03 -2.38
CA THR A 8 7.43 -25.72 -1.72
C THR A 8 6.19 -24.97 -2.20
N ARG A 9 5.91 -24.99 -3.51
CA ARG A 9 4.70 -24.37 -4.07
C ARG A 9 3.41 -25.03 -3.58
N GLN A 10 3.36 -26.36 -3.46
CA GLN A 10 2.20 -27.07 -2.94
C GLN A 10 1.94 -26.74 -1.46
N ILE A 11 3.00 -26.69 -0.64
CA ILE A 11 2.89 -26.31 0.78
C ILE A 11 2.38 -24.87 0.93
N LEU A 12 2.94 -23.93 0.15
CA LEU A 12 2.48 -22.54 0.16
C LEU A 12 1.02 -22.40 -0.28
N GLN A 13 0.58 -23.17 -1.29
CA GLN A 13 -0.81 -23.19 -1.72
C GLN A 13 -1.74 -23.77 -0.64
N ALA A 14 -1.32 -24.86 0.03
CA ALA A 14 -2.08 -25.46 1.12
C ALA A 14 -2.21 -24.48 2.30
N ALA A 15 -1.12 -23.80 2.67
CA ALA A 15 -1.11 -22.81 3.75
C ALA A 15 -2.02 -21.61 3.45
N VAL A 16 -2.03 -21.10 2.21
CA VAL A 16 -2.94 -20.01 1.81
C VAL A 16 -4.41 -20.45 1.89
N LYS A 17 -4.71 -21.69 1.51
CA LYS A 17 -6.08 -22.24 1.56
C LYS A 17 -6.57 -22.49 2.98
N GLN A 18 -5.69 -22.98 3.87
CA GLN A 18 -6.02 -23.22 5.27
C GLN A 18 -6.10 -21.93 6.09
N GLY A 19 -5.34 -20.90 5.71
CA GLY A 19 -5.23 -19.66 6.48
C GLY A 19 -4.21 -19.79 7.62
N PRO A 20 -4.23 -18.87 8.60
CA PRO A 20 -3.35 -18.98 9.77
C PRO A 20 -3.69 -20.24 10.57
N PHE A 21 -2.68 -20.91 11.10
CA PHE A 21 -2.85 -22.08 11.96
C PHE A 21 -2.05 -21.92 13.24
N GLN A 22 -2.50 -22.59 14.31
CA GLN A 22 -1.84 -22.56 15.60
C GLN A 22 -0.83 -23.69 15.72
N LEU A 23 0.39 -23.34 16.12
CA LEU A 23 1.41 -24.28 16.58
C LEU A 23 1.79 -23.87 18.00
N ASP A 24 1.66 -24.77 18.96
CA ASP A 24 1.98 -24.51 20.38
C ASP A 24 1.38 -23.19 20.91
N GLN A 25 0.09 -22.95 20.63
CA GLN A 25 -0.66 -21.74 21.01
C GLN A 25 -0.21 -20.43 20.32
N HIS A 26 0.64 -20.51 19.29
CA HIS A 26 1.07 -19.36 18.50
C HIS A 26 0.49 -19.42 17.09
N ASP A 27 -0.06 -18.29 16.61
CA ASP A 27 -0.50 -18.17 15.22
C ASP A 27 0.71 -18.08 14.29
N ILE A 28 0.86 -19.07 13.41
CA ILE A 28 1.92 -19.12 12.41
C ILE A 28 1.33 -18.88 11.03
N ARG A 29 2.08 -18.12 10.23
CA ARG A 29 1.82 -17.92 8.81
C ARG A 29 2.99 -18.43 7.99
N ILE A 30 2.72 -19.37 7.09
CA ILE A 30 3.71 -19.81 6.11
C ILE A 30 3.65 -18.85 4.91
N THR A 31 4.79 -18.23 4.58
CA THR A 31 4.95 -17.36 3.42
C THR A 31 6.16 -17.77 2.59
N ALA A 32 6.18 -17.41 1.32
CA ALA A 32 7.36 -17.61 0.49
C ALA A 32 8.50 -16.68 0.95
N ASP A 33 9.72 -17.19 0.94
CA ASP A 33 10.92 -16.41 1.23
C ASP A 33 11.32 -15.62 -0.02
N TYR A 34 10.76 -14.42 -0.16
CA TYR A 34 11.10 -13.51 -1.23
C TYR A 34 12.23 -12.58 -0.79
N SER A 35 13.15 -12.25 -1.70
CA SER A 35 14.10 -11.16 -1.46
C SER A 35 13.35 -9.86 -1.14
N LYS A 36 13.98 -8.96 -0.37
CA LYS A 36 13.39 -7.65 0.00
C LYS A 36 12.85 -6.92 -1.22
N GLU A 37 13.67 -6.83 -2.28
CA GLU A 37 13.30 -6.18 -3.55
C GLU A 37 12.06 -6.82 -4.19
N THR A 38 11.97 -8.15 -4.20
CA THR A 38 10.81 -8.88 -4.73
C THR A 38 9.57 -8.59 -3.90
N ASN A 39 9.69 -8.60 -2.58
CA ASN A 39 8.58 -8.31 -1.67
C ASN A 39 8.09 -6.87 -1.82
N ASP A 40 9.01 -5.91 -1.96
CA ASP A 40 8.68 -4.50 -2.19
C ASP A 40 7.96 -4.31 -3.53
N ARG A 41 8.42 -4.98 -4.60
CA ARG A 41 7.71 -5.01 -5.89
C ARG A 41 6.32 -5.61 -5.78
N ARG A 42 6.16 -6.73 -5.06
CA ARG A 42 4.83 -7.32 -4.81
C ARG A 42 3.92 -6.35 -4.07
N LYS A 43 4.40 -5.69 -3.03
CA LYS A 43 3.62 -4.68 -2.28
C LYS A 43 3.19 -3.53 -3.18
N ALA A 44 4.10 -3.01 -4.01
CA ALA A 44 3.80 -1.94 -4.96
C ALA A 44 2.72 -2.37 -5.95
N PHE A 45 2.80 -3.57 -6.51
CA PHE A 45 1.72 -4.11 -7.34
C PHE A 45 0.40 -4.27 -6.56
N LEU A 46 0.43 -4.81 -5.35
CA LEU A 46 -0.77 -4.96 -4.52
C LEU A 46 -1.44 -3.62 -4.21
N ALA A 47 -0.68 -2.54 -4.06
CA ALA A 47 -1.19 -1.18 -3.87
C ALA A 47 -1.98 -0.64 -5.08
N LEU A 48 -1.73 -1.17 -6.29
CA LEU A 48 -2.44 -0.77 -7.51
C LEU A 48 -3.75 -1.55 -7.75
N ARG A 49 -4.04 -2.57 -6.93
CA ARG A 49 -5.28 -3.37 -7.05
C ARG A 49 -6.58 -2.55 -6.96
N PRO A 50 -6.72 -1.54 -6.08
CA PRO A 50 -7.93 -0.73 -6.03
C PRO A 50 -8.21 -0.01 -7.36
N ARG A 51 -7.17 0.56 -7.98
CA ARG A 51 -7.28 1.21 -9.29
C ARG A 51 -7.66 0.22 -10.40
N LEU A 52 -7.05 -0.96 -10.40
CA LEU A 52 -7.42 -2.03 -11.34
C LEU A 52 -8.88 -2.46 -11.21
N ARG A 53 -9.39 -2.57 -9.98
CA ARG A 53 -10.81 -2.87 -9.71
C ARG A 53 -11.73 -1.75 -10.18
N GLN A 54 -11.35 -0.49 -9.95
CA GLN A 54 -12.13 0.68 -10.36
C GLN A 54 -12.26 0.78 -11.89
N LEU A 55 -11.22 0.39 -12.62
CA LEU A 55 -11.20 0.38 -14.09
C LEU A 55 -11.79 -0.90 -14.71
N GLU A 56 -12.39 -1.77 -13.90
CA GLU A 56 -12.94 -3.08 -14.30
C GLU A 56 -11.93 -3.98 -15.05
N ILE A 57 -10.66 -3.82 -14.73
CA ILE A 57 -9.57 -4.57 -15.34
C ILE A 57 -9.41 -5.90 -14.60
N LYS A 58 -9.38 -7.02 -15.33
CA LYS A 58 -9.06 -8.33 -14.74
C LYS A 58 -7.55 -8.39 -14.48
N TYR A 59 -7.13 -8.89 -13.33
CA TYR A 59 -5.72 -8.94 -12.97
C TYR A 59 -5.34 -10.16 -12.15
N GLY A 60 -4.05 -10.50 -12.14
CA GLY A 60 -3.46 -11.53 -11.30
C GLY A 60 -1.98 -11.25 -11.02
N LEU A 61 -1.52 -11.58 -9.80
CA LEU A 61 -0.12 -11.46 -9.42
C LEU A 61 0.53 -12.84 -9.47
N PHE A 62 1.45 -13.03 -10.41
CA PHE A 62 2.28 -14.22 -10.56
C PHE A 62 3.54 -14.14 -9.70
N ASP A 63 3.99 -15.31 -9.26
CA ASP A 63 5.28 -15.49 -8.59
C ASP A 63 6.45 -15.24 -9.56
N PRO A 64 7.55 -14.60 -9.12
CA PRO A 64 7.75 -13.98 -7.81
C PRO A 64 7.12 -12.57 -7.70
N ALA A 65 7.09 -11.76 -8.76
CA ALA A 65 6.47 -10.42 -8.77
C ALA A 65 6.12 -9.94 -10.19
N ARG A 66 5.19 -10.63 -10.86
CA ARG A 66 4.71 -10.24 -12.21
C ARG A 66 3.21 -10.01 -12.20
N MET A 67 2.75 -8.83 -12.58
CA MET A 67 1.31 -8.53 -12.65
C MET A 67 0.80 -8.76 -14.06
N TRP A 68 -0.14 -9.69 -14.21
CA TRP A 68 -0.93 -9.87 -15.42
C TRP A 68 -2.20 -9.02 -15.34
N VAL A 69 -2.53 -8.37 -16.45
CA VAL A 69 -3.67 -7.48 -16.59
C VAL A 69 -4.37 -7.77 -17.91
N THR A 70 -5.70 -7.89 -17.88
CA THR A 70 -6.54 -8.05 -19.07
C THR A 70 -7.60 -6.97 -19.13
N LYS A 71 -7.61 -6.23 -20.24
CA LYS A 71 -8.62 -5.22 -20.56
C LYS A 71 -9.14 -5.45 -21.98
N ASN A 72 -10.46 -5.51 -22.16
CA ASN A 72 -11.10 -5.69 -23.47
C ASN A 72 -10.57 -6.89 -24.27
N GLY A 73 -10.26 -8.00 -23.60
CA GLY A 73 -9.72 -9.22 -24.22
C GLY A 73 -8.22 -9.19 -24.52
N VAL A 74 -7.55 -8.04 -24.33
CA VAL A 74 -6.10 -7.92 -24.49
C VAL A 74 -5.42 -8.12 -23.14
N SER A 75 -4.55 -9.13 -23.07
CA SER A 75 -3.70 -9.43 -21.92
C SER A 75 -2.33 -8.77 -22.06
N LYS A 76 -1.84 -8.17 -20.97
CA LYS A 76 -0.48 -7.63 -20.86
C LYS A 76 0.13 -7.99 -19.51
N ASP A 77 1.40 -8.35 -19.54
CA ASP A 77 2.19 -8.62 -18.34
C ASP A 77 3.08 -7.42 -18.01
N PHE A 78 3.17 -7.11 -16.73
CA PHE A 78 4.01 -6.05 -16.17
C PHE A 78 4.99 -6.65 -15.17
N TYR A 79 6.27 -6.33 -15.36
CA TYR A 79 7.36 -6.75 -14.47
C TYR A 79 7.70 -5.65 -13.46
N ASN A 80 7.37 -4.40 -13.78
CA ASN A 80 7.57 -3.25 -12.92
C ASN A 80 6.23 -2.58 -12.53
N PRO A 81 6.07 -2.18 -11.26
CA PRO A 81 4.87 -1.49 -10.81
C PRO A 81 4.72 -0.10 -11.45
N GLU A 82 5.82 0.59 -11.74
CA GLU A 82 5.81 1.90 -12.42
C GLU A 82 5.19 1.81 -13.82
N GLU A 83 5.56 0.80 -14.62
CA GLU A 83 4.98 0.59 -15.95
C GLU A 83 3.47 0.36 -15.89
N LEU A 84 3.02 -0.38 -14.87
CA LEU A 84 1.60 -0.60 -14.65
C LEU A 84 0.91 0.69 -14.21
N GLN A 85 1.53 1.49 -13.34
CA GLN A 85 0.97 2.76 -12.90
C GLN A 85 0.76 3.72 -14.07
N LEU A 86 1.78 3.89 -14.93
CA LEU A 86 1.68 4.68 -16.16
C LEU A 86 0.56 4.17 -17.08
N PHE A 87 0.41 2.85 -17.19
CA PHE A 87 -0.69 2.24 -17.93
C PHE A 87 -2.06 2.58 -17.33
N LEU A 88 -2.21 2.58 -16.00
CA LEU A 88 -3.47 2.94 -15.33
C LEU A 88 -3.78 4.44 -15.48
N ASP A 89 -2.77 5.29 -15.37
CA ASP A 89 -2.89 6.74 -15.51
C ASP A 89 -3.34 7.12 -16.94
N SER A 90 -2.98 6.33 -17.96
CA SER A 90 -3.49 6.52 -19.32
C SER A 90 -5.00 6.35 -19.48
N PHE A 91 -5.68 5.75 -18.50
CA PHE A 91 -7.13 5.57 -18.49
C PHE A 91 -7.88 6.60 -17.65
N GLN A 92 -7.19 7.46 -16.90
CA GLN A 92 -7.85 8.56 -16.21
C GLN A 92 -8.07 9.71 -17.19
N PRO A 93 -9.31 10.24 -17.31
CA PRO A 93 -9.48 11.54 -17.91
C PRO A 93 -8.69 12.54 -17.05
N GLN A 94 -7.82 13.31 -17.70
CA GLN A 94 -7.02 14.37 -17.08
C GLN A 94 -7.96 15.33 -16.34
N SER A 95 -8.17 15.13 -15.04
CA SER A 95 -8.61 16.21 -14.16
C SER A 95 -7.38 17.07 -13.90
N MET A 96 -7.01 17.86 -14.91
CA MET A 96 -6.25 19.09 -14.71
C MET A 96 -7.10 20.00 -13.82
N ASP A 97 -6.95 19.89 -12.50
CA ASP A 97 -7.19 21.04 -11.64
C ASP A 97 -5.83 21.57 -11.19
N SER A 98 -5.53 22.72 -11.77
CA SER A 98 -4.36 23.52 -11.53
C SER A 98 -4.52 24.23 -10.19
N THR A 99 -3.73 23.90 -9.17
CA THR A 99 -3.30 24.91 -8.19
C THR A 99 -1.88 24.62 -7.72
N SER A 100 -0.94 24.92 -8.62
CA SER A 100 0.27 25.62 -8.19
C SER A 100 -0.18 26.90 -7.47
N THR A 101 -0.10 26.93 -6.14
CA THR A 101 0.13 28.18 -5.40
C THR A 101 1.38 27.97 -4.56
N SER A 102 2.50 28.17 -5.25
CA SER A 102 3.67 28.80 -4.65
C SER A 102 3.20 30.12 -4.06
N GLY A 103 3.22 30.19 -2.73
CA GLY A 103 2.80 31.35 -1.95
C GLY A 103 3.57 31.34 -0.64
N SER A 104 4.88 31.48 -0.72
CA SER A 104 5.66 32.04 0.37
C SER A 104 5.06 33.41 0.71
N HIS A 105 4.42 33.51 1.88
CA HIS A 105 4.24 34.79 2.54
C HIS A 105 4.74 34.63 3.97
N ASP A 106 6.01 35.00 4.12
CA ASP A 106 6.62 35.45 5.36
C ASP A 106 5.81 36.67 5.86
N ASN A 107 5.35 36.61 7.11
CA ASN A 107 5.14 37.81 7.90
C ASN A 107 5.22 37.42 9.38
N GLY A 108 6.36 37.73 9.97
CA GLY A 108 6.47 37.95 11.40
C GLY A 108 5.48 39.01 11.85
N GLY A 109 4.84 38.75 12.97
CA GLY A 109 3.86 39.63 13.59
C GLY A 109 3.87 39.37 15.07
N ASP A 110 4.78 40.06 15.72
CA ASP A 110 4.92 40.19 17.17
C ASP A 110 3.57 40.61 17.77
N ASN A 111 3.14 39.95 18.84
CA ASN A 111 2.17 40.57 19.73
C ASN A 111 2.56 40.27 21.18
N GLU A 112 3.45 41.11 21.70
CA GLU A 112 3.64 41.32 23.13
C GLU A 112 2.46 42.10 23.71
N GLY A 113 1.98 41.66 24.87
CA GLY A 113 1.33 42.51 25.88
C GLY A 113 -0.19 42.58 25.83
N ASN A 114 -0.86 42.01 26.83
CA ASN A 114 -1.15 42.80 28.03
C ASN A 114 -1.73 41.93 29.17
N LEU A 115 -1.34 42.31 30.39
CA LEU A 115 -1.58 41.68 31.68
C LEU A 115 -2.96 41.98 32.30
N SER A 116 -3.46 40.97 33.05
CA SER A 116 -4.11 41.01 34.38
C SER A 116 -5.45 41.76 34.60
N PRO A 117 -6.19 41.53 35.72
CA PRO A 117 -5.89 40.70 36.90
C PRO A 117 -7.00 39.71 37.35
N GLY A 118 -6.57 38.70 38.12
CA GLY A 118 -7.16 38.26 39.40
C GLY A 118 -8.63 37.82 39.48
N GLN A 119 -8.87 36.59 39.96
CA GLN A 119 -9.55 36.37 41.24
C GLN A 119 -9.23 34.96 41.79
N GLU A 120 -8.37 34.99 42.80
CA GLU A 120 -8.17 34.03 43.88
C GLU A 120 -9.50 33.62 44.54
N LYS A 121 -9.71 32.32 44.82
CA LYS A 121 -10.35 31.71 46.04
C LYS A 121 -9.93 30.23 46.14
N THR A 122 -8.94 29.91 46.97
CA THR A 122 -9.06 29.16 48.25
C THR A 122 -9.76 27.79 48.12
N ASP A 123 -9.02 26.68 48.19
CA ASP A 123 -8.71 25.92 49.41
C ASP A 123 -9.89 25.05 49.87
N THR A 124 -9.71 23.72 49.89
CA THR A 124 -10.00 22.83 51.05
C THR A 124 -10.17 21.38 50.61
N ALA A 125 -9.37 20.55 51.27
CA ALA A 125 -9.33 19.09 51.34
C ALA A 125 -10.69 18.37 51.40
N LEU A 126 -10.79 17.15 50.85
CA LEU A 126 -10.43 15.90 51.56
C LEU A 126 -10.35 14.73 50.56
#